data_AF-A0A2V3UAF8-F1
#
_entry.id   AF-A0A2V3UAF8-F1
#
_cell.length_a   1.000
_cell.length_b   1.000
_cell.length_c   1.000
_cell.angle_alpha   90.00
_cell.angle_beta   90.00
_cell.angle_gamma   90.00
#
_symmetry.space_group_name_H-M   'P 1'
#
loop_
_entity.id
_entity.type
_entity.pdbx_description
1 polymer ?
#
loop_
_entity_poly.entity_id
_entity_poly.type
_entity_poly.pdbx_seq_one_letter_code
_entity_poly.pdbx_strand_id
1 'polypeptide(L)'
;MNALLWLFNTIIQLYIYVLIASAVLSWLVAFNVVNVRNPIVSQIGEFLYRVTEPVLRPIRNLLPNLGGVDISPIILILLLLFVQKLVTDLYIQIAL
;
A
#
# COMPACT_ATOMS: atom_id res chain seq x y z
N MET A 1 -11.56 -8.64 -23.22
CA MET A 1 -11.36 -8.80 -21.77
C MET A 1 -10.21 -9.77 -21.55
N ASN A 2 -9.00 -9.28 -21.31
CA ASN A 2 -7.85 -10.17 -21.06
C ASN A 2 -7.84 -10.56 -19.56
N ALA A 3 -7.95 -11.86 -19.28
CA ALA A 3 -8.01 -12.37 -17.90
C ALA A 3 -6.72 -12.10 -17.10
N LEU A 4 -5.55 -12.11 -17.75
CA LEU A 4 -4.26 -11.82 -17.11
C LEU A 4 -4.16 -10.35 -16.72
N LEU A 5 -4.56 -9.43 -17.61
CA LEU A 5 -4.58 -7.99 -17.30
C LEU A 5 -5.57 -7.69 -16.17
N TRP A 6 -6.73 -8.33 -16.18
CA TRP A 6 -7.71 -8.21 -15.10
C TRP A 6 -7.14 -8.69 -13.76
N LEU A 7 -6.50 -9.86 -13.72
CA LEU A 7 -5.88 -10.40 -12.51
C LEU A 7 -4.77 -9.47 -11.99
N PHE A 8 -3.89 -9.00 -12.89
CA PHE A 8 -2.83 -8.05 -12.55
C PHE A 8 -3.39 -6.77 -11.92
N ASN A 9 -4.39 -6.16 -12.56
CA ASN A 9 -5.03 -4.95 -12.04
C ASN A 9 -5.69 -5.19 -10.68
N THR A 10 -6.32 -6.35 -10.50
CA THR A 10 -6.98 -6.74 -9.25
C THR A 10 -5.97 -6.91 -8.12
N ILE A 11 -4.83 -7.57 -8.36
CA ILE A 11 -3.77 -7.74 -7.36
C ILE A 11 -3.22 -6.38 -6.91
N ILE A 12 -2.98 -5.46 -7.85
CA ILE A 12 -2.52 -4.11 -7.50
C ILE A 12 -3.56 -3.39 -6.64
N GLN A 13 -4.85 -3.44 -7.00
CA GLN A 13 -5.90 -2.79 -6.20
C GLN A 13 -6.01 -3.37 -4.79
N LEU A 14 -5.96 -4.71 -4.66
CA LEU A 14 -5.96 -5.36 -3.35
C LEU A 14 -4.79 -4.90 -2.49
N TYR A 15 -3.59 -4.82 -3.07
CA TYR A 15 -2.41 -4.34 -2.35
C TYR A 15 -2.52 -2.86 -1.96
N ILE A 16 -3.12 -2.02 -2.81
CA ILE A 16 -3.45 -0.62 -2.45
C ILE A 16 -4.40 -0.58 -1.25
N TYR A 17 -5.44 -1.41 -1.20
CA TYR A 17 -6.33 -1.47 -0.03
C TYR A 17 -5.59 -1.89 1.25
N VAL A 18 -4.64 -2.83 1.16
CA VAL A 18 -3.79 -3.21 2.29
C VAL A 18 -2.94 -2.02 2.76
N LEU A 19 -2.36 -1.24 1.84
CA LEU A 19 -1.60 -0.02 2.17
C LEU A 19 -2.47 1.04 2.85
N ILE A 20 -3.68 1.25 2.34
CA ILE A 20 -4.65 2.18 2.96
C ILE A 20 -5.02 1.69 4.36
N ALA A 21 -5.33 0.41 4.52
CA ALA A 21 -5.63 -0.17 5.84
C ALA A 21 -4.46 0.02 6.81
N SER A 22 -3.22 -0.19 6.36
CA SER A 22 -2.00 0.02 7.15
C SER A 22 -1.85 1.50 7.57
N ALA A 23 -2.02 2.43 6.63
CA ALA A 23 -1.92 3.86 6.90
C ALA A 23 -3.02 4.33 7.88
N VAL A 24 -4.27 3.92 7.63
CA VAL A 24 -5.40 4.23 8.52
C VAL A 24 -5.17 3.68 9.91
N LEU A 25 -4.77 2.41 10.04
CA LEU A 25 -4.49 1.82 11.35
C LEU A 25 -3.35 2.56 12.08
N SER A 26 -2.30 2.96 11.35
CA SER A 26 -1.21 3.74 11.94
C SER A 26 -1.69 5.07 12.53
N TRP A 27 -2.60 5.77 11.85
CA TRP A 27 -3.21 7.00 12.36
C TRP A 27 -4.16 6.74 13.52
N LEU A 28 -4.98 5.70 13.45
CA LEU A 28 -5.87 5.33 14.56
C LEU A 28 -5.08 5.04 15.84
N VAL A 29 -3.92 4.40 15.73
CA VAL A 29 -3.00 4.16 16.86
C VAL A 29 -2.34 5.47 17.30
N ALA A 30 -1.80 6.27 16.37
CA ALA A 30 -1.09 7.51 16.68
C ALA A 30 -1.98 8.56 17.38
N PHE A 31 -3.26 8.64 17.00
CA PHE A 31 -4.25 9.54 17.61
C PHE A 31 -4.99 8.91 18.80
N ASN A 32 -4.51 7.78 19.33
CA ASN A 32 -5.12 7.07 20.47
C ASN A 32 -6.61 6.69 20.27
N VAL A 33 -7.04 6.51 19.02
CA VAL A 33 -8.41 6.05 18.70
C VAL A 33 -8.55 4.55 18.96
N VAL A 34 -7.49 3.78 18.71
CA VAL A 34 -7.43 2.34 19.00
C VAL A 34 -6.20 1.99 19.83
N ASN A 35 -6.31 0.94 20.65
CA ASN A 35 -5.26 0.52 21.55
C ASN A 35 -4.61 -0.79 21.08
N VAL A 36 -3.30 -0.75 20.84
CA VAL A 36 -2.49 -1.92 20.45
C VAL A 36 -2.41 -3.01 21.52
N ARG A 37 -2.79 -2.72 22.77
CA ARG A 37 -2.96 -3.74 23.82
C ARG A 37 -4.14 -4.67 23.54
N ASN A 38 -5.07 -4.29 22.67
CA ASN A 38 -6.10 -5.20 22.19
C ASN A 38 -5.46 -6.25 21.26
N PRO A 39 -5.57 -7.56 21.57
CA PRO A 39 -4.95 -8.62 20.76
C PRO A 39 -5.37 -8.61 19.29
N ILE A 40 -6.59 -8.19 18.98
CA ILE A 40 -7.10 -8.13 17.61
C ILE A 40 -6.40 -7.00 16.84
N VAL A 41 -6.27 -5.82 17.47
CA VAL A 41 -5.62 -4.65 16.86
C VAL A 41 -4.14 -4.92 16.59
N SER A 42 -3.44 -5.55 17.54
CA SER A 42 -2.03 -5.91 17.35
C SER A 42 -1.83 -6.96 16.26
N GLN A 43 -2.67 -8.00 16.20
CA GLN A 43 -2.59 -9.01 15.14
C GLN A 43 -2.83 -8.42 13.75
N ILE A 44 -3.85 -7.57 13.60
CA ILE A 44 -4.13 -6.89 12.33
C ILE A 44 -2.94 -5.98 11.96
N GLY A 45 -2.44 -5.19 12.92
CA GLY A 45 -1.30 -4.30 12.70
C GLY A 45 -0.04 -5.04 12.30
N GLU A 46 0.26 -6.16 12.94
CA GLU A 46 1.42 -6.99 12.60
C GLU A 46 1.29 -7.63 11.22
N PHE A 47 0.09 -8.10 10.86
CA PHE A 47 -0.17 -8.60 9.51
C PHE A 47 0.05 -7.51 8.46
N LEU A 48 -0.56 -6.33 8.63
CA LEU A 48 -0.40 -5.21 7.70
C LEU A 48 1.06 -4.76 7.59
N TYR A 49 1.77 -4.68 8.72
CA TYR A 49 3.19 -4.36 8.74
C TYR A 49 4.01 -5.39 7.95
N ARG A 50 3.85 -6.69 8.23
CA ARG A 50 4.61 -7.76 7.55
C ARG A 50 4.38 -7.79 6.04
N VAL A 51 3.16 -7.50 5.59
CA VAL A 51 2.82 -7.48 4.16
C VAL A 51 3.36 -6.24 3.45
N THR A 52 3.35 -5.08 4.11
CA THR A 52 3.69 -3.80 3.47
C THR A 52 5.15 -3.38 3.62
N GLU A 53 5.79 -3.76 4.73
CA GLU A 53 7.14 -3.30 5.09
C GLU A 53 8.23 -3.64 4.05
N PRO A 54 8.25 -4.81 3.39
CA PRO A 54 9.27 -5.10 2.37
C PRO A 54 9.34 -4.05 1.25
N VAL A 55 8.21 -3.42 0.92
CA VAL A 55 8.12 -2.41 -0.15
C VAL A 55 8.14 -0.99 0.42
N LEU A 56 7.57 -0.77 1.61
CA LEU A 56 7.59 0.54 2.27
C LEU A 56 8.97 0.91 2.82
N ARG A 57 9.73 -0.04 3.35
CA ARG A 57 11.04 0.22 3.98
C ARG A 57 12.04 0.89 3.01
N PRO A 58 12.25 0.42 1.78
CA PRO A 58 13.11 1.12 0.81
C PRO A 58 12.66 2.56 0.55
N ILE A 59 11.34 2.79 0.43
CA ILE A 59 10.79 4.13 0.19
C ILE A 59 11.04 5.03 1.40
N ARG A 60 10.77 4.54 2.60
CA ARG A 60 11.00 5.27 3.86
C ARG A 60 12.46 5.66 4.03
N ASN A 61 13.40 4.79 3.64
CA ASN A 61 14.84 5.07 3.70
C ASN A 61 15.31 6.17 2.72
N LEU A 62 14.54 6.45 1.67
CA LEU A 62 14.85 7.50 0.69
C LEU A 62 14.28 8.86 1.09
N LEU A 63 13.34 8.90 2.04
CA LEU A 63 12.67 10.13 2.43
C LEU A 63 13.42 10.84 3.56
N PRO A 64 13.40 12.18 3.59
CA PRO A 64 13.84 12.92 4.76
C PRO A 64 12.94 12.61 5.96
N ASN A 65 13.43 12.86 7.17
CA ASN A 65 12.63 12.66 8.38
C ASN A 65 11.51 13.73 8.44
N LEU A 66 10.25 13.32 8.28
CA LEU A 66 9.08 14.21 8.21
C LEU A 66 8.36 14.42 9.55
N GLY A 67 9.05 14.27 10.68
CA GLY A 67 8.47 14.62 11.98
C GLY A 67 7.36 13.68 12.44
N GLY A 68 7.51 12.37 12.19
CA GLY A 68 6.66 11.33 12.77
C GLY A 68 5.46 10.89 11.91
N VAL A 69 5.20 11.54 10.77
CA VAL A 69 4.19 11.07 9.80
C VAL A 69 4.87 10.28 8.69
N ASP A 70 4.49 9.00 8.54
CA ASP A 70 4.97 8.17 7.46
C ASP A 70 4.17 8.43 6.18
N ILE A 71 4.76 9.16 5.23
CA ILE A 71 4.17 9.41 3.91
C ILE A 71 4.49 8.30 2.89
N SER A 72 5.33 7.32 3.24
CA SER A 72 5.72 6.26 2.32
C SER A 72 4.54 5.46 1.73
N PRO A 73 3.42 5.23 2.43
CA PRO A 73 2.25 4.58 1.82
C PRO A 73 1.65 5.39 0.67
N ILE A 74 1.61 6.73 0.79
CA ILE A 74 1.07 7.60 -0.27
C ILE A 74 1.94 7.50 -1.52
N ILE A 75 3.26 7.57 -1.35
CA ILE A 75 4.21 7.46 -2.47
C ILE A 75 4.08 6.09 -3.14
N LEU A 76 4.00 5.01 -2.36
CA LEU A 76 3.85 3.68 -2.91
C LEU A 76 2.52 3.51 -3.66
N ILE A 77 1.42 4.06 -3.14
CA ILE A 77 0.12 4.04 -3.82
C ILE A 77 0.21 4.76 -5.17
N LEU A 78 0.84 5.94 -5.22
CA LEU A 78 1.01 6.69 -6.47
C LEU A 78 1.85 5.90 -7.49
N LEU A 79 2.94 5.25 -7.05
CA LEU A 79 3.76 4.40 -7.91
C LEU A 79 2.97 3.19 -8.44
N LEU A 80 2.16 2.55 -7.60
CA LEU A 80 1.33 1.41 -8.00
C LEU A 80 0.25 1.82 -9.01
N LEU A 81 -0.42 2.95 -8.80
CA LEU A 81 -1.40 3.49 -9.74
C LEU A 81 -0.75 3.83 -11.09
N PHE A 82 0.45 4.43 -11.06
CA PHE A 82 1.21 4.71 -12.26
C PHE A 82 1.57 3.42 -13.01
N VAL A 83 2.11 2.40 -12.32
CA VAL A 83 2.46 1.10 -12.92
C VAL A 83 1.22 0.42 -13.50
N GLN A 84 0.09 0.43 -12.78
CA GLN A 84 -1.17 -0.13 -13.25
C GLN A 84 -1.62 0.52 -14.56
N LYS A 85 -1.59 1.87 -14.62
CA LYS A 85 -1.97 2.63 -15.81
C LYS A 85 -1.01 2.37 -16.97
N LEU A 86 0.30 2.43 -16.70
CA LEU A 86 1.35 2.22 -17.70
C LEU A 86 1.24 0.84 -18.35
N VAL A 87 1.10 -0.22 -17.55
CA VAL A 87 0.97 -1.59 -18.07
C VAL A 87 -0.32 -1.76 -18.88
N THR A 88 -1.43 -1.18 -18.41
CA THR A 88 -2.70 -1.22 -19.14
C THR A 88 -2.60 -0.53 -20.50
N ASP A 89 -1.97 0.64 -20.56
CA ASP A 89 -1.80 1.40 -21.81
C ASP A 89 -0.90 0.66 -22.80
N LEU A 90 0.24 0.14 -22.34
CA LEU A 90 1.16 -0.63 -23.18
C LEU A 90 0.51 -1.91 -23.70
N TYR A 91 -0.27 -2.61 -22.86
CA TYR A 91 -1.03 -3.79 -23.30
C TYR A 91 -2.01 -3.44 -24.42
N ILE A 92 -2.75 -2.33 -24.29
CA ILE A 92 -3.71 -1.90 -25.31
C ILE A 92 -3.00 -1.53 -26.61
N GLN A 93 -1.85 -0.84 -26.55
CA GLN A 93 -1.07 -0.47 -27.74
C GLN A 93 -0.50 -1.66 -28.50
N ILE A 94 -0.12 -2.73 -27.81
CA ILE A 94 0.45 -3.94 -28.44
C ILE A 94 -0.66 -4.87 -28.97
N ALA A 95 -1.84 -4.87 -28.35
CA ALA A 95 -2.95 -5.74 -28.71
C ALA A 95 -3.84 -5.19 -29.84
N LEU A 96 -3.63 -3.94 -30.26
CA LEU A 96 -4.24 -3.29 -31.42
C LEU A 96 -3.29 -3.31 -32.62
#